data_AF-A0A2E4IKL3-F1
#
_entry.id   AF-A0A2E4IKL3-F1
#
_cell.length_a   1.000
_cell.length_b   1.000
_cell.length_c   1.000
_cell.angle_alpha   90.00
_cell.angle_beta   90.00
_cell.angle_gamma   90.00
#
_symmetry.space_group_name_H-M   'P 1'
#
loop_
_entity.id
_entity.type
_entity.pdbx_description
1 polymer ?
#
loop_
_entity_poly.entity_id
_entity_poly.type
_entity_poly.pdbx_seq_one_letter_code
_entity_poly.pdbx_strand_id
1 'polypeptide(L)' 'MEWRDLFAALSLVLILEGLIPFAAPSRYRRLVERLGATSSAHLRYGGLIIMAVGLAMLYLIRG' A
#
# COMPACT_ATOMS: atom_id res chain seq x y z
N MET A 1 -1.81 17.68 13.79
CA MET A 1 -2.30 17.05 12.55
C MET A 1 -3.77 17.33 12.49
N GLU A 2 -4.20 18.19 11.57
CA GLU A 2 -5.62 18.47 11.38
C GLU A 2 -6.30 17.17 10.92
N TRP A 3 -7.49 16.86 11.44
CA TRP A 3 -8.26 15.67 11.03
C TRP A 3 -8.43 15.57 9.50
N ARG A 4 -8.44 16.73 8.82
CA ARG A 4 -8.46 16.85 7.36
C ARG A 4 -7.27 16.16 6.67
N ASP A 5 -6.07 16.25 7.22
CA ASP A 5 -4.88 15.63 6.62
C ASP A 5 -4.97 14.10 6.66
N LEU A 6 -5.52 13.56 7.75
CA LEU A 6 -5.75 12.12 7.89
C LEU A 6 -6.78 11.63 6.85
N PHE A 7 -7.91 12.32 6.73
CA PHE A 7 -8.92 11.98 5.73
C PHE A 7 -8.41 12.14 4.29
N ALA A 8 -7.58 13.16 4.02
CA ALA A 8 -6.95 13.32 2.72
C ALA A 8 -5.98 12.18 2.39
N ALA A 9 -5.10 11.81 3.32
CA ALA A 9 -4.19 10.68 3.15
C ALA A 9 -4.96 9.36 2.93
N LEU A 10 -6.01 9.11 3.72
CA LEU A 10 -6.86 7.94 3.56
C LEU A 10 -7.56 7.90 2.19
N SER A 11 -8.06 9.05 1.74
CA SER A 11 -8.71 9.18 0.42
C SER A 11 -7.74 8.84 -0.72
N LEU A 12 -6.50 9.32 -0.63
CA LEU A 12 -5.46 9.01 -1.63
C LEU A 12 -5.14 7.51 -1.66
N VAL A 13 -4.99 6.88 -0.49
CA VAL A 13 -4.76 5.42 -0.41
C VAL A 13 -5.91 4.65 -1.06
N LEU A 14 -7.17 5.02 -0.78
CA LEU A 14 -8.33 4.37 -1.38
C LEU A 14 -8.39 4.53 -2.91
N ILE A 15 -8.09 5.73 -3.42
CA ILE A 15 -8.05 6.00 -4.87
C ILE A 15 -6.95 5.14 -5.53
N LEU A 16 -5.75 5.11 -4.95
CA LEU A 16 -4.61 4.37 -5.50
C LEU A 16 -4.84 2.84 -5.45
N GLU A 17 -5.34 2.33 -4.33
CA GLU A 17 -5.69 0.91 -4.18
C GLU A 17 -6.83 0.49 -5.12
N GLY A 18 -7.80 1.40 -5.38
CA GLY A 18 -8.90 1.15 -6.32
C GLY A 18 -8.51 1.27 -7.79
N LEU A 19 -7.46 2.02 -8.11
CA LEU A 19 -7.07 2.32 -9.50
C LEU A 19 -6.61 1.06 -10.25
N ILE A 20 -5.79 0.22 -9.63
CA ILE A 20 -5.27 -1.02 -10.24
C ILE A 20 -6.39 -2.05 -10.52
N PRO A 21 -7.26 -2.41 -9.55
CA PRO A 21 -8.37 -3.33 -9.81
C PRO A 21 -9.38 -2.76 -10.82
N PHE A 22 -9.57 -1.45 -10.87
CA PHE A 22 -10.43 -0.80 -11.87
C PHE A 22 -9.83 -0.82 -13.28
N ALA A 23 -8.56 -0.42 -13.43
CA ALA A 23 -7.90 -0.31 -14.73
C ALA A 23 -7.47 -1.67 -15.32
N ALA A 24 -7.06 -2.62 -14.48
CA ALA A 24 -6.53 -3.91 -14.91
C ALA A 24 -6.92 -5.07 -13.98
N PRO A 25 -8.22 -5.43 -13.89
CA PRO A 25 -8.74 -6.42 -12.94
C PRO A 25 -8.09 -7.80 -13.09
N SER A 26 -7.80 -8.22 -14.32
CA SER A 26 -7.19 -9.53 -14.60
C SER A 26 -5.72 -9.61 -14.17
N ARG A 27 -4.98 -8.49 -14.22
CA ARG A 27 -3.61 -8.40 -13.68
C ARG A 27 -3.64 -8.42 -12.15
N TYR A 28 -4.57 -7.67 -11.55
CA TYR A 28 -4.73 -7.62 -10.10
C TYR A 28 -5.03 -9.01 -9.52
N ARG A 29 -5.98 -9.74 -10.12
CA ARG A 29 -6.31 -11.11 -9.69
C ARG A 29 -5.10 -12.06 -9.72
N ARG A 30 -4.32 -12.05 -10.81
CA ARG A 30 -3.08 -12.86 -10.90
C ARG A 30 -2.04 -12.47 -9.85
N LEU A 31 -1.93 -11.19 -9.52
CA LEU A 31 -1.02 -10.71 -8.47
C LEU A 31 -1.44 -11.27 -7.11
N VAL A 32 -2.72 -11.17 -6.76
CA VAL A 32 -3.28 -11.68 -5.50
C VAL A 32 -3.11 -13.20 -5.41
N GLU A 33 -3.35 -13.95 -6.49
CA GLU A 33 -3.14 -15.41 -6.54
C GLU A 33 -1.67 -15.79 -6.28
N ARG A 34 -0.71 -15.04 -6.87
CA ARG A 34 0.73 -15.24 -6.62
C ARG A 34 1.13 -14.91 -5.19
N LEU A 35 0.58 -13.83 -4.63
CA LEU A 35 0.81 -13.44 -3.24
C LEU A 35 0.25 -14.49 -2.27
N GLY A 36 -0.93 -15.05 -2.56
CA GLY A 36 -1.54 -16.12 -1.76
C GLY A 36 -0.76 -17.44 -1.80
N ALA A 37 -0.05 -17.71 -2.90
CA ALA A 37 0.86 -18.86 -3.02
C ALA A 37 2.22 -18.64 -2.33
N THR A 38 2.53 -17.40 -1.91
CA THR A 38 3.79 -17.06 -1.26
C THR A 38 3.71 -17.30 0.24
N SER A 39 4.78 -17.81 0.86
CA SER A 39 4.83 -18.05 2.31
C SER A 39 4.57 -16.77 3.11
N SER A 40 3.73 -16.87 4.15
CA SER A 40 3.30 -15.77 5.02
C SER A 40 4.45 -14.97 5.62
N ALA A 41 5.62 -15.59 5.82
CA ALA A 41 6.82 -14.91 6.31
C ALA A 41 7.34 -13.87 5.30
N HIS A 42 7.45 -14.22 4.02
CA HIS A 42 7.90 -13.30 2.97
C HIS A 42 6.93 -12.14 2.78
N LEU A 43 5.62 -12.40 2.87
CA LEU A 43 4.61 -11.34 2.81
C LEU A 43 4.77 -10.34 3.96
N ARG A 44 5.03 -10.83 5.18
CA ARG A 44 5.27 -9.98 6.36
C ARG A 44 6.52 -9.14 6.23
N TYR A 45 7.63 -9.73 5.78
CA TYR A 45 8.88 -8.99 5.58
C TYR A 45 8.75 -7.95 4.46
N GLY A 46 8.11 -8.29 3.35
CA GLY A 46 7.82 -7.33 2.27
C GLY A 46 6.98 -6.16 2.77
N GLY A 47 5.91 -6.44 3.52
CA GLY A 47 5.09 -5.40 4.16
C GLY A 47 5.87 -4.55 5.14
N LEU A 48 6.75 -5.15 5.95
CA LEU A 48 7.60 -4.44 6.91
C LEU A 48 8.57 -3.48 6.22
N ILE A 49 9.19 -3.90 5.11
CA ILE A 49 10.08 -3.05 4.31
C ILE A 49 9.31 -1.86 3.73
N ILE A 50 8.12 -2.09 3.16
CA ILE A 50 7.28 -1.01 2.61
C ILE A 50 6.89 -0.02 3.71
N MET A 51 6.46 -0.51 4.88
CA MET A 51 6.13 0.35 6.02
C MET A 51 7.33 1.16 6.50
N ALA A 52 8.53 0.55 6.58
CA ALA A 52 9.74 1.23 7.00
C ALA A 52 10.16 2.33 6.02
N VAL A 53 10.09 2.06 4.71
CA VAL A 53 10.38 3.05 3.66
C VAL A 53 9.36 4.19 3.72
N GLY A 54 8.06 3.88 3.85
CA GLY A 54 7.01 4.88 3.98
C GLY A 54 7.19 5.76 5.21
N LEU A 55 7.58 5.18 6.35
CA LEU A 55 7.88 5.91 7.57
C LEU A 55 9.11 6.82 7.42
N ALA A 56 10.19 6.32 6.81
CA ALA A 56 11.40 7.10 6.54
C ALA A 56 11.11 8.30 5.61
N MET A 57 10.32 8.06 4.56
CA MET A 57 9.91 9.11 3.62
C MET A 57 8.99 10.14 4.28
N LEU A 58 8.06 9.70 5.13
CA LEU A 58 7.22 10.60 5.93
C LEU A 58 8.09 11.47 6.86
N TYR A 59 9.08 10.87 7.53
CA TYR A 59 9.98 11.60 8.41
C TYR A 59 10.86 12.60 7.65
N LEU A 60 11.28 12.28 6.42
CA LEU A 60 12.06 13.20 5.58
C LEU A 60 11.24 14.38 5.06
N ILE A 61 9.97 14.16 4.72
CA ILE A 61 9.08 15.21 4.15
C ILE A 61 8.52 16.11 5.26
N ARG A 62 8.31 15.55 6.46
CA ARG A 62 7.62 16.22 7.57
C ARG A 62 8.53 16.59 8.74
N GLY A 63 9.80 16.17 8.69
CA GLY A 63 10.87 16.56 9.59
C GLY A 63 11.59 17.82 9.17
#